data_AF-A0A2W4II87-F1
#
_entry.id   AF-A0A2W4II87-F1
#
_cell.length_a   1.000
_cell.length_b   1.000
_cell.length_c   1.000
_cell.angle_alpha   90.00
_cell.angle_beta   90.00
_cell.angle_gamma   90.00
#
_symmetry.space_group_name_H-M   'P 1'
#
loop_
_entity.id
_entity.type
_entity.pdbx_description
1 polymer ?
#
loop_
_entity_poly.entity_id
_entity_poly.type
_entity_poly.pdbx_seq_one_letter_code
_entity_poly.pdbx_strand_id
1 'polypeptide(L)'
;MGIVEELEGAIDMVDLVGRYTKLKKSGTNYKALCPFPGHNEKTPSFMVSPTKQIGYCFGCHKGGGAVKFIMDIENCSFKEAIEILSNFTGIKVNSNFSEENFKEKKNMYSLYKDATNYYKSALKNYPEIKKYLYDRGLNEDIINNFHIGYSDSGIEL
;
A
#
# COMPACT_ATOMS: atom_id res chain seq x y z
N MET A 1 5.32 17.08 -5.96
CA MET A 1 4.31 16.11 -6.40
C MET A 1 5.05 14.83 -6.72
N GLY A 2 4.66 13.71 -6.12
CA GLY A 2 5.30 12.42 -6.36
C GLY A 2 4.95 11.88 -7.74
N ILE A 3 5.85 11.12 -8.35
CA ILE A 3 5.63 10.50 -9.67
C ILE A 3 4.41 9.56 -9.70
N VAL A 4 4.06 8.94 -8.58
CA VAL A 4 2.82 8.15 -8.45
C VAL A 4 1.60 9.05 -8.61
N GLU A 5 1.57 10.19 -7.92
CA GLU A 5 0.47 11.15 -7.98
C GLU A 5 0.33 11.75 -9.38
N GLU A 6 1.46 12.00 -10.05
CA GLU A 6 1.50 12.48 -11.43
C GLU A 6 0.96 11.45 -12.43
N LEU A 7 1.41 10.20 -12.34
CA LEU A 7 0.91 9.12 -13.20
C LEU A 7 -0.57 8.82 -12.94
N GLU A 8 -0.96 8.62 -11.68
CA GLU A 8 -2.35 8.31 -11.33
C GLU A 8 -3.28 9.48 -11.66
N GLY A 9 -2.82 10.73 -11.55
CA GLY A 9 -3.58 11.91 -11.96
C GLY A 9 -3.80 12.03 -13.47
N ALA A 10 -2.97 11.37 -14.29
CA ALA A 10 -3.07 11.38 -15.75
C ALA A 10 -3.81 10.16 -16.33
N ILE A 11 -4.23 9.21 -15.48
CA ILE A 11 -4.87 7.97 -15.89
C ILE A 11 -6.36 8.01 -15.58
N ASP A 12 -7.19 7.65 -16.55
CA ASP A 12 -8.56 7.21 -16.27
C ASP A 12 -8.58 5.69 -16.05
N MET A 13 -8.98 5.26 -14.86
CA MET A 13 -9.11 3.85 -14.50
C MET A 13 -10.10 3.09 -15.40
N VAL A 14 -11.13 3.73 -15.95
CA VAL A 14 -12.04 3.10 -16.90
C VAL A 14 -11.28 2.72 -18.17
N ASP A 15 -10.45 3.62 -18.68
CA ASP A 15 -9.66 3.40 -19.88
C ASP A 15 -8.55 2.38 -19.65
N LEU A 16 -7.85 2.47 -18.51
CA LEU A 16 -6.81 1.52 -18.15
C LEU A 16 -7.35 0.10 -18.02
N VAL A 17 -8.40 -0.09 -17.21
CA VAL A 17 -9.01 -1.43 -17.01
C VAL A 17 -9.65 -1.94 -18.30
N GLY A 18 -10.21 -1.04 -19.12
CA GLY A 18 -10.82 -1.38 -20.40
C GLY A 18 -9.88 -2.07 -21.39
N ARG A 19 -8.55 -1.91 -21.22
CA ARG A 19 -7.55 -2.65 -22.00
C ARG A 19 -7.44 -4.13 -21.62
N TYR A 20 -7.85 -4.49 -20.40
CA TYR A 20 -7.69 -5.83 -19.84
C TYR A 20 -8.99 -6.63 -19.80
N THR A 21 -10.13 -5.96 -19.66
CA THR A 21 -11.43 -6.64 -19.59
C THR A 21 -12.56 -5.78 -20.11
N LYS A 22 -13.61 -6.43 -20.60
CA LYS A 22 -14.77 -5.75 -21.16
C LYS A 22 -15.63 -5.15 -20.05
N LEU A 23 -15.60 -3.83 -19.93
CA LEU A 23 -16.41 -3.09 -18.98
C LEU A 23 -17.85 -2.89 -19.48
N LYS A 24 -18.81 -3.07 -18.58
CA LYS A 24 -20.23 -2.75 -18.80
C LYS A 24 -20.68 -1.73 -17.76
N LYS A 25 -21.34 -0.66 -18.20
CA LYS A 25 -21.88 0.36 -17.29
C LYS A 25 -22.90 -0.24 -16.31
N SER A 26 -22.80 0.14 -15.05
CA SER A 26 -23.64 -0.32 -13.94
C SER A 26 -23.87 0.83 -12.96
N GLY A 27 -24.93 1.60 -13.19
CA GLY A 27 -25.18 2.85 -12.45
C GLY A 27 -24.10 3.88 -12.75
N THR A 28 -23.49 4.43 -11.70
CA THR A 28 -22.35 5.36 -11.76
C THR A 28 -21.00 4.68 -11.95
N ASN A 29 -20.94 3.35 -11.82
CA ASN A 29 -19.73 2.55 -11.92
C ASN A 29 -19.74 1.68 -13.18
N TYR A 30 -18.66 0.94 -13.40
CA TYR A 30 -18.54 -0.09 -14.43
C TYR A 30 -18.29 -1.43 -13.79
N LYS A 31 -18.82 -2.51 -14.38
CA LYS A 31 -18.60 -3.88 -13.94
C LYS A 31 -17.98 -4.74 -15.02
N ALA A 32 -17.18 -5.72 -14.62
CA ALA A 32 -16.57 -6.71 -15.51
C ALA A 32 -16.31 -8.04 -14.77
N LEU A 33 -15.97 -9.07 -15.54
CA LEU A 33 -15.31 -10.24 -14.96
C LEU A 33 -13.93 -9.83 -14.43
N CYS A 34 -13.54 -10.40 -13.29
CA CYS A 34 -12.24 -10.21 -12.69
C CYS A 34 -11.11 -10.45 -13.70
N PRO A 35 -10.25 -9.44 -13.98
CA PRO A 35 -9.13 -9.60 -14.89
C PRO A 35 -7.87 -10.14 -14.20
N PHE A 36 -7.87 -10.24 -12.86
CA PHE A 36 -6.68 -10.64 -12.12
C PHE A 36 -6.34 -12.13 -12.32
N PRO A 37 -5.05 -12.47 -12.43
CA PRO A 37 -4.59 -13.86 -12.49
C PRO A 37 -5.08 -14.66 -11.28
N GLY A 38 -5.52 -15.90 -11.55
CA GLY A 38 -5.91 -16.87 -10.52
C GLY A 38 -7.36 -16.76 -10.04
N HIS A 39 -8.18 -15.84 -10.58
CA HIS A 39 -9.60 -15.75 -10.23
C HIS A 39 -10.48 -15.80 -11.49
N ASN A 40 -10.87 -17.03 -11.88
CA ASN A 40 -11.72 -17.27 -13.04
C ASN A 40 -13.18 -17.47 -12.60
N GLU A 41 -13.99 -16.43 -12.78
CA GLU A 41 -15.40 -16.40 -12.39
C GLU A 41 -16.32 -16.30 -13.61
N LYS A 42 -17.58 -16.75 -13.47
CA LYS A 42 -18.62 -16.59 -14.51
C LYS A 42 -19.52 -15.39 -14.30
N THR A 43 -19.56 -14.88 -13.06
CA THR A 43 -20.39 -13.75 -12.66
C THR A 43 -19.49 -12.53 -12.44
N PRO A 44 -19.76 -11.37 -13.05
CA PRO A 44 -18.95 -10.17 -12.84
C PRO A 44 -18.87 -9.75 -11.36
N SER A 45 -17.68 -9.78 -10.77
CA SER A 45 -17.42 -9.23 -9.43
C SER A 45 -16.42 -8.07 -9.41
N PHE A 46 -15.83 -7.72 -10.55
CA PHE A 46 -14.96 -6.56 -10.67
C PHE A 46 -15.74 -5.28 -10.94
N MET A 47 -15.44 -4.23 -10.18
CA MET A 47 -16.07 -2.92 -10.28
C MET A 47 -15.01 -1.83 -10.46
N VAL A 48 -15.26 -0.88 -11.35
CA VAL A 48 -14.45 0.34 -11.54
C VAL A 48 -15.30 1.54 -11.18
N SER A 49 -14.77 2.42 -10.34
CA SER A 49 -15.41 3.68 -9.96
C SER A 49 -14.70 4.85 -10.63
N PRO A 50 -15.33 5.52 -11.62
CA PRO A 50 -14.74 6.68 -12.29
C PRO A 50 -14.53 7.86 -11.33
N THR A 51 -15.42 8.02 -10.35
CA THR A 51 -15.31 9.10 -9.36
C THR A 51 -14.16 8.89 -8.39
N LYS A 52 -13.92 7.63 -7.97
CA LYS A 52 -12.86 7.31 -7.02
C LYS A 52 -11.53 6.98 -7.70
N GLN A 53 -11.51 6.80 -9.03
CA GLN A 53 -10.35 6.36 -9.80
C GLN A 53 -9.71 5.08 -9.21
N ILE A 54 -10.55 4.07 -8.93
CA ILE A 54 -10.11 2.76 -8.44
C ILE A 54 -10.87 1.61 -9.11
N GLY A 55 -10.22 0.45 -9.18
CA GLY A 55 -10.83 -0.83 -9.54
C GLY A 55 -10.75 -1.81 -8.37
N TYR A 56 -11.80 -2.61 -8.14
CA TYR A 56 -11.85 -3.57 -7.05
C TYR A 56 -12.66 -4.81 -7.42
N CYS A 57 -12.11 -5.99 -7.12
CA CYS A 57 -12.78 -7.27 -7.27
C CYS A 57 -13.40 -7.71 -5.93
N PHE A 58 -14.72 -7.87 -5.89
CA PHE A 58 -15.40 -8.37 -4.70
C PHE A 58 -15.24 -9.87 -4.47
N GLY A 59 -14.84 -10.65 -5.50
CA GLY A 59 -14.61 -12.09 -5.36
C GLY A 59 -13.21 -12.46 -4.86
N CYS A 60 -12.16 -11.77 -5.30
CA CYS A 60 -10.77 -12.06 -4.88
C CYS A 60 -10.13 -10.99 -3.99
N HIS A 61 -10.88 -9.93 -3.65
CA HIS A 61 -10.47 -8.83 -2.78
C HIS A 61 -9.24 -8.02 -3.23
N LYS A 62 -8.80 -8.19 -4.47
CA LYS A 62 -7.75 -7.37 -5.10
C LYS A 62 -8.34 -6.08 -5.65
N GLY A 63 -7.56 -5.01 -5.61
CA GLY A 63 -7.95 -3.72 -6.16
C GLY A 63 -7.08 -2.57 -5.67
N GLY A 64 -7.36 -1.37 -6.18
CA GLY A 64 -6.63 -0.14 -5.88
C GLY A 64 -6.67 0.85 -7.04
N GLY A 65 -5.77 1.84 -6.97
CA GLY A 65 -5.47 2.77 -8.07
C GLY A 65 -4.67 2.10 -9.18
N ALA A 66 -4.28 2.89 -10.18
CA ALA A 66 -3.66 2.40 -11.41
C ALA A 66 -2.38 1.59 -11.15
N VAL A 67 -1.52 2.05 -10.25
CA VAL A 67 -0.24 1.37 -9.97
C VAL A 67 -0.50 -0.02 -9.38
N LYS A 68 -1.35 -0.09 -8.36
CA LYS A 68 -1.67 -1.36 -7.69
C LYS A 68 -2.38 -2.33 -8.63
N PHE A 69 -3.29 -1.82 -9.46
CA PHE A 69 -3.97 -2.62 -10.47
C PHE A 69 -2.97 -3.27 -11.44
N ILE A 70 -2.01 -2.51 -11.99
CA ILE A 70 -0.99 -3.04 -12.90
C ILE A 70 -0.09 -4.06 -12.21
N MET A 71 0.37 -3.77 -10.99
CA MET A 71 1.18 -4.73 -10.23
C MET A 71 0.45 -6.07 -10.04
N ASP A 72 -0.84 -6.04 -9.71
CA ASP A 72 -1.62 -7.24 -9.43
C ASP A 72 -2.01 -8.02 -10.69
N ILE A 73 -2.21 -7.34 -11.82
CA ILE A 73 -2.62 -7.98 -13.08
C ILE A 73 -1.43 -8.50 -13.90
N GLU A 74 -0.32 -7.75 -13.94
CA GLU A 74 0.91 -8.14 -14.65
C GLU A 74 1.86 -8.95 -13.76
N ASN A 75 1.53 -9.11 -12.46
CA ASN A 75 2.38 -9.74 -11.46
C ASN A 75 3.81 -9.18 -11.48
N CYS A 76 3.91 -7.86 -11.50
CA CYS A 76 5.17 -7.14 -11.66
C CYS A 76 5.52 -6.31 -10.42
N SER A 77 6.80 -5.96 -10.31
CA SER A 77 7.29 -5.06 -9.28
C SER A 77 6.73 -3.64 -9.46
N PHE A 78 6.83 -2.85 -8.40
CA PHE A 78 6.42 -1.44 -8.44
C PHE A 78 7.13 -0.66 -9.55
N LYS A 79 8.43 -0.90 -9.77
CA LYS A 79 9.20 -0.21 -10.82
C LYS A 79 8.68 -0.56 -12.21
N GLU A 80 8.44 -1.84 -12.48
CA GLU A 80 7.88 -2.30 -13.75
C GLU A 80 6.47 -1.74 -13.96
N ALA A 81 5.64 -1.67 -12.92
CA ALA A 81 4.31 -1.05 -13.02
C ALA A 81 4.39 0.44 -13.37
N ILE A 82 5.34 1.17 -12.78
CA ILE A 82 5.59 2.58 -13.11
C ILE A 82 6.07 2.74 -14.55
N GLU A 83 6.93 1.86 -15.06
CA GLU A 83 7.37 1.86 -16.46
C GLU A 83 6.20 1.57 -17.42
N ILE A 84 5.35 0.61 -17.11
CA ILE A 84 4.14 0.29 -17.88
C ILE A 84 3.20 1.50 -17.94
N LEU A 85 2.94 2.16 -16.80
CA LEU A 85 2.08 3.33 -16.73
C LEU A 85 2.70 4.58 -17.37
N SER A 86 4.02 4.73 -17.28
CA SER A 86 4.78 5.76 -18.01
C SER A 86 4.58 5.63 -19.52
N ASN A 87 4.68 4.41 -20.04
CA ASN A 87 4.40 4.14 -21.46
C ASN A 87 2.93 4.36 -21.83
N PHE A 88 2.00 4.04 -20.91
CA PHE A 88 0.57 4.26 -21.11
C PHE A 88 0.21 5.75 -21.20
N THR A 89 0.81 6.57 -20.34
CA THR A 89 0.51 8.02 -20.22
C THR A 89 1.38 8.90 -21.10
N GLY A 90 2.53 8.41 -21.55
CA GLY A 90 3.58 9.21 -22.19
C GLY A 90 4.40 10.08 -21.23
N ILE A 91 4.08 10.05 -19.92
CA ILE A 91 4.82 10.80 -18.89
C ILE A 91 6.12 10.06 -18.64
N LYS A 92 7.25 10.68 -19.02
CA LYS A 92 8.57 10.08 -18.81
C LYS A 92 8.91 10.07 -17.33
N VAL A 93 9.01 8.87 -16.77
CA VAL A 93 9.57 8.69 -15.45
C VAL A 93 11.10 8.78 -15.58
N ASN A 94 11.73 9.77 -14.97
CA ASN A 94 13.19 9.78 -14.87
C ASN A 94 13.62 8.50 -14.15
N SER A 95 14.54 7.75 -14.76
CA SER A 95 15.08 6.48 -14.25
C SER A 95 15.81 6.61 -12.91
N ASN A 96 15.89 7.82 -12.34
CA ASN A 96 16.28 8.11 -10.96
C ASN A 96 15.21 7.70 -9.91
N PHE A 97 14.38 6.70 -10.23
CA PHE A 97 14.05 5.65 -9.25
C PHE A 97 15.34 4.85 -8.95
N SER A 98 16.34 5.54 -8.41
CA SER A 98 17.62 4.96 -8.06
C SER A 98 17.39 3.95 -6.94
N GLU A 99 18.20 2.89 -6.93
CA GLU A 99 18.34 2.02 -5.75
C GLU A 99 18.56 2.82 -4.47
N GLU A 100 19.07 4.05 -4.55
CA GLU A 100 19.22 4.97 -3.42
C GLU A 100 17.89 5.30 -2.75
N ASN A 101 16.81 5.63 -3.46
CA ASN A 101 15.50 5.88 -2.83
C ASN A 101 14.95 4.64 -2.12
N PHE A 102 15.20 3.45 -2.66
CA PHE A 102 14.84 2.19 -2.03
C PHE A 102 15.75 1.84 -0.85
N LYS A 103 17.05 2.13 -0.94
CA LYS A 103 18.03 2.02 0.15
C LYS A 103 17.73 3.01 1.27
N GLU A 104 17.34 4.23 0.96
CA GLU A 104 16.90 5.26 1.92
C GLU A 104 15.64 4.80 2.65
N LYS A 105 14.62 4.31 1.93
CA LYS A 105 13.44 3.71 2.58
C LYS A 105 13.81 2.49 3.43
N LYS A 106 14.69 1.61 2.95
CA LYS A 106 15.19 0.45 3.71
C LYS A 106 15.96 0.89 4.97
N ASN A 107 16.76 1.95 4.87
CA ASN A 107 17.43 2.58 6.00
C ASN A 107 16.41 3.15 6.99
N MET A 108 15.36 3.81 6.51
CA MET A 108 14.30 4.35 7.37
C MET A 108 13.55 3.24 8.11
N TYR A 109 13.24 2.13 7.44
CA TYR A 109 12.65 0.95 8.10
C TYR A 109 13.59 0.35 9.15
N SER A 110 14.89 0.30 8.88
CA SER A 110 15.88 -0.12 9.88
C SER A 110 15.88 0.81 11.09
N LEU A 111 15.93 2.13 10.84
CA LEU A 111 15.90 3.14 11.89
C LEU A 111 14.64 3.05 12.75
N TYR A 112 13.45 2.92 12.15
CA TYR A 112 12.22 2.75 12.89
C TYR A 112 12.17 1.45 13.68
N LYS A 113 12.75 0.37 13.15
CA LYS A 113 12.89 -0.89 13.87
C LYS A 113 13.80 -0.74 15.09
N ASP A 114 14.92 -0.05 14.94
CA ASP A 114 15.87 0.21 16.02
C ASP A 114 15.24 1.09 17.10
N ALA A 115 14.56 2.17 16.71
CA ALA A 115 13.80 3.03 17.63
C ALA A 115 12.72 2.24 18.38
N THR A 116 11.97 1.39 17.68
CA THR A 116 10.95 0.52 18.29
C THR A 116 11.56 -0.42 19.32
N ASN A 117 12.68 -1.07 18.98
CA ASN A 117 13.37 -1.99 19.89
C ASN A 117 13.94 -1.28 21.12
N TYR A 118 14.46 -0.06 20.93
CA TYR A 118 14.93 0.78 22.02
C TYR A 118 13.78 1.08 23.00
N TYR A 119 12.68 1.66 22.53
CA TYR A 119 11.57 2.03 23.43
C TYR A 119 10.90 0.82 24.09
N LYS A 120 10.80 -0.33 23.39
CA LYS A 120 10.33 -1.58 24.01
C LYS A 120 11.24 -2.04 25.13
N SER A 121 12.55 -1.86 24.97
CA SER A 121 13.54 -2.26 25.97
C SER A 121 13.52 -1.29 27.15
N ALA A 122 13.42 0.02 26.89
CA ALA A 122 13.30 1.05 27.90
C ALA A 122 12.10 0.77 28.84
N LEU A 123 10.92 0.45 28.30
CA LEU A 123 9.72 0.13 29.09
C LEU A 123 9.95 -0.93 30.18
N LYS A 124 10.89 -1.88 29.98
CA LYS A 124 11.21 -2.92 30.98
C LYS A 124 11.81 -2.34 32.26
N ASN A 125 12.45 -1.17 32.18
CA ASN A 125 13.10 -0.49 33.29
C ASN A 125 12.16 0.43 34.08
N TYR A 126 10.93 0.65 33.60
CA TYR A 126 9.93 1.55 34.22
C TYR A 126 8.68 0.77 34.63
N PRO A 127 8.73 0.01 35.74
CA PRO A 127 7.62 -0.81 36.21
C PRO A 127 6.36 0.01 36.53
N GLU A 128 6.49 1.27 36.91
CA GLU A 128 5.39 2.20 37.14
C GLU A 128 4.61 2.53 35.86
N ILE A 129 5.32 2.64 34.72
CA ILE A 129 4.70 2.85 33.41
C ILE A 129 4.03 1.55 32.96
N LYS A 130 4.68 0.40 33.18
CA LYS A 130 4.10 -0.91 32.88
C LYS A 130 2.81 -1.15 33.69
N LYS A 131 2.81 -0.76 34.96
CA LYS A 131 1.61 -0.76 35.81
C LYS A 131 0.52 0.15 35.26
N TYR A 132 0.86 1.36 34.82
CA TYR A 132 -0.11 2.26 34.17
C TYR A 132 -0.76 1.62 32.94
N LEU A 133 0.01 0.93 32.09
CA LEU A 133 -0.54 0.23 30.92
C LEU A 133 -1.50 -0.89 31.34
N TYR A 134 -1.15 -1.68 32.36
CA TYR A 134 -2.03 -2.71 32.93
C TYR A 134 -3.31 -2.13 33.51
N ASP A 135 -3.22 -1.02 34.25
CA ASP A 135 -4.38 -0.31 34.80
C ASP A 135 -5.33 0.21 33.69
N ARG A 136 -4.82 0.39 32.46
CA ARG A 136 -5.62 0.71 31.26
C ARG A 136 -6.12 -0.52 30.48
N GLY A 137 -5.88 -1.73 30.97
CA GLY A 137 -6.31 -2.97 30.34
C GLY A 137 -5.40 -3.48 29.22
N LEU A 138 -4.18 -2.95 29.08
CA LEU A 138 -3.20 -3.40 28.09
C LEU A 138 -2.36 -4.53 28.70
N ASN A 139 -2.78 -5.78 28.53
CA ASN A 139 -2.03 -6.93 29.04
C ASN A 139 -0.70 -7.15 28.29
N GLU A 140 0.12 -8.09 28.78
CA GLU A 140 1.47 -8.34 28.22
C GLU A 140 1.43 -8.77 26.74
N ASP A 141 0.41 -9.51 26.32
CA ASP A 141 0.25 -9.93 24.92
C ASP A 141 0.01 -8.72 24.01
N ILE A 142 -0.85 -7.78 24.42
CA ILE A 142 -1.11 -6.55 23.69
C ILE A 142 0.16 -5.69 23.62
N ILE A 143 0.85 -5.52 24.74
CA ILE A 143 2.11 -4.75 24.81
C ILE A 143 3.14 -5.32 23.83
N ASN A 144 3.28 -6.65 23.77
CA ASN A 144 4.25 -7.31 22.91
C ASN A 144 3.86 -7.27 21.43
N ASN A 145 2.61 -7.61 21.10
CA ASN A 145 2.11 -7.69 19.72
C ASN A 145 2.07 -6.34 19.02
N PHE A 146 1.77 -5.27 19.79
CA PHE A 146 1.72 -3.91 19.26
C PHE A 146 3.02 -3.13 19.48
N HIS A 147 4.08 -3.80 19.99
CA HIS A 147 5.40 -3.22 20.17
C HIS A 147 5.39 -1.93 21.03
N ILE A 148 4.53 -1.89 22.05
CA ILE A 148 4.42 -0.73 22.94
C ILE A 148 5.74 -0.57 23.70
N GLY A 149 6.27 0.65 23.69
CA GLY A 149 7.49 1.03 24.38
C GLY A 149 7.27 2.28 25.24
N TYR A 150 8.34 2.71 25.89
CA TYR A 150 8.38 3.94 26.66
C TYR A 150 9.56 4.78 26.19
N SER A 151 9.33 6.08 25.98
CA SER A 151 10.42 7.03 25.78
C SER A 151 10.81 7.54 27.16
N ASP A 152 11.84 6.94 27.73
CA ASP A 152 12.59 7.60 28.78
C ASP A 152 13.32 8.80 28.20
N SER A 153 13.56 9.81 29.03
CA SER A 153 14.09 11.12 28.65
C SER A 153 15.32 11.02 27.76
N GLY A 154 15.09 11.04 26.44
CA GLY A 154 16.03 11.22 25.33
C GLY A 154 17.21 10.23 25.25
N ILE A 155 17.38 9.59 24.08
CA ILE A 155 18.73 9.25 23.63
C ILE A 155 19.44 10.58 23.42
N GLU A 156 20.44 10.91 24.25
CA GLU A 156 21.49 11.84 23.81
C GLU A 156 22.26 11.12 22.70
N LEU A 157 21.95 11.47 21.44
CA LEU A 157 22.69 11.04 20.25
C LEU A 157 23.98 11.85 20.11
#